data_AF-A0A969GGT9-F1
#
_entry.id   AF-A0A969GGT9-F1
#
_cell.length_a   1.000
_cell.length_b   1.000
_cell.length_c   1.000
_cell.angle_alpha   90.00
_cell.angle_beta   90.00
_cell.angle_gamma   90.00
#
_symmetry.space_group_name_H-M   'P 1'
#
loop_
_entity.id
_entity.type
_entity.pdbx_description
1 polymer ?
#
loop_
_entity_poly.entity_id
_entity_poly.type
_entity_poly.pdbx_seq_one_letter_code
_entity_poly.pdbx_strand_id
1 'polypeptide(L)'
;MGSFIRSKKFSIRVLEPLDVVAFSMQPNYASTQQLNDLNVYDSDVVKLEAGDEYALDLRYEKTTLALVSVPQQIQPADPLNENTPGRVSLNNFLPYLIGGFGILFILVGVVYYWRVGRTSNKRNRRRRILSTEEDEFKTGAYCANCGARAKPGDRFCRTCGAKLRNQEE
;
A
#
# COMPACT_ATOMS: atom_id res chain seq x y z
N MET A 1 63.47 20.28 -23.09
CA MET A 1 63.56 20.62 -21.65
C MET A 1 62.31 20.08 -20.95
N GLY A 2 62.44 19.01 -20.16
CA GLY A 2 61.34 18.49 -19.36
C GLY A 2 61.11 19.37 -18.13
N SER A 3 59.86 19.73 -17.86
CA SER A 3 59.47 20.49 -16.67
C SER A 3 59.58 19.56 -15.45
N PHE A 4 60.59 19.79 -14.61
CA PHE A 4 60.75 19.04 -13.36
C PHE A 4 59.75 19.56 -12.32
N ILE A 5 58.89 18.66 -11.82
CA ILE A 5 57.95 18.96 -10.74
C ILE A 5 58.77 19.27 -9.48
N ARG A 6 58.89 20.56 -9.13
CA ARG A 6 59.40 20.98 -7.82
C ARG A 6 58.28 20.82 -6.79
N SER A 7 58.24 19.67 -6.12
CA SER A 7 57.40 19.49 -4.94
C SER A 7 57.87 20.45 -3.84
N LYS A 8 57.01 21.38 -3.40
CA LYS A 8 57.30 22.23 -2.23
C LYS A 8 57.01 21.52 -0.91
N LYS A 9 56.14 20.49 -0.93
CA LYS A 9 55.68 19.71 0.23
C LYS A 9 55.20 18.34 -0.28
N PHE A 10 55.87 17.27 0.15
CA PHE A 10 55.46 15.89 -0.12
C PHE A 10 55.04 15.23 1.19
N SER A 11 53.92 14.52 1.21
CA SER A 11 53.43 13.78 2.37
C SER A 11 52.65 12.56 1.90
N ILE A 12 52.67 11.50 2.69
CA ILE A 12 51.98 10.25 2.41
C ILE A 12 50.92 10.01 3.48
N ARG A 13 49.79 9.47 3.04
CA ARG A 13 48.72 9.00 3.91
C ARG A 13 48.47 7.52 3.62
N VAL A 14 48.51 6.70 4.65
CA VAL A 14 48.32 5.25 4.55
C VAL A 14 47.07 4.86 5.34
N LEU A 15 46.11 4.23 4.68
CA LEU A 15 44.92 3.66 5.31
C LEU A 15 45.22 2.23 5.75
N GLU A 16 44.97 1.92 7.01
CA GLU A 16 45.11 0.57 7.55
C GLU A 16 43.98 -0.34 7.02
N PRO A 17 44.31 -1.53 6.49
CA PRO A 17 43.30 -2.52 6.14
C PRO A 17 42.47 -2.97 7.35
N LEU A 18 41.27 -3.48 7.07
CA LEU A 18 40.49 -4.23 8.06
C LEU A 18 41.25 -5.48 8.51
N ASP A 19 40.99 -5.90 9.75
CA ASP A 19 41.50 -7.13 10.37
C ASP A 19 43.01 -7.17 10.65
N VAL A 20 43.67 -6.01 10.69
CA VAL A 20 45.07 -5.88 11.06
C VAL A 20 45.25 -5.96 12.58
N VAL A 21 46.26 -6.71 13.02
CA VAL A 21 46.62 -6.86 14.44
C VAL A 21 47.97 -6.22 14.78
N ALA A 22 48.82 -6.06 13.78
CA ALA A 22 50.09 -5.37 13.90
C ALA A 22 50.35 -4.59 12.61
N PHE A 23 50.68 -3.31 12.74
CA PHE A 23 51.03 -2.42 11.64
C PHE A 23 52.35 -1.70 11.98
N SER A 24 53.23 -1.59 11.00
CA SER A 24 54.45 -0.80 11.11
C SER A 24 54.78 -0.11 9.80
N MET A 25 55.30 1.11 9.92
CA MET A 25 55.63 1.99 8.82
C MET A 25 57.01 2.60 9.07
N GLN A 26 57.88 2.54 8.07
CA GLN A 26 59.19 3.19 8.09
C GLN A 26 59.33 4.05 6.82
N PRO A 27 59.63 5.36 6.92
CA PRO A 27 59.76 6.18 8.13
C PRO A 27 58.49 6.23 8.99
N ASN A 28 58.64 6.51 10.28
CA ASN A 28 57.51 6.53 11.21
C ASN A 28 56.47 7.59 10.83
N TYR A 29 55.21 7.33 11.16
CA TYR A 29 54.12 8.28 10.95
C TYR A 29 54.18 9.44 11.96
N ALA A 30 53.69 10.60 11.55
CA ALA A 30 53.63 11.81 12.37
C ALA A 30 52.35 11.87 13.21
N SER A 31 51.23 11.44 12.63
CA SER A 31 49.93 11.40 13.31
C SER A 31 49.08 10.25 12.82
N THR A 32 48.09 9.89 13.63
CA THR A 32 47.05 8.91 13.29
C THR A 32 45.67 9.52 13.48
N GLN A 33 44.75 9.21 12.56
CA GLN A 33 43.37 9.64 12.58
C GLN A 33 42.46 8.43 12.39
N GLN A 34 41.30 8.42 13.05
CA GLN A 34 40.32 7.37 12.88
C GLN A 34 39.22 7.84 11.93
N LEU A 35 38.99 7.11 10.83
CA LEU A 35 37.96 7.40 9.83
C LEU A 35 37.13 6.13 9.60
N ASN A 36 35.85 6.17 9.99
CA ASN A 36 34.93 5.03 9.86
C ASN A 36 35.50 3.75 10.50
N ASP A 37 36.00 3.85 11.73
CA ASP A 37 36.65 2.78 12.49
C ASP A 37 37.96 2.24 11.92
N LEU A 38 38.51 2.86 10.86
CA LEU A 38 39.81 2.53 10.29
C LEU A 38 40.86 3.56 10.69
N ASN A 39 42.08 3.12 10.96
CA ASN A 39 43.18 4.03 11.24
C ASN A 39 43.80 4.54 9.94
N VAL A 40 44.15 5.81 9.95
CA VAL A 40 44.80 6.53 8.87
C VAL A 40 46.07 7.15 9.42
N TYR A 41 47.21 6.76 8.86
CA TYR A 41 48.52 7.24 9.27
C TYR A 41 49.00 8.32 8.30
N ASP A 42 49.29 9.51 8.82
CA ASP A 42 49.86 10.62 8.05
C ASP A 42 51.37 10.70 8.31
N SER A 43 52.18 10.78 7.24
CA SER A 43 53.62 11.03 7.35
C SER A 43 53.92 12.51 7.62
N ASP A 44 55.12 12.79 8.11
CA ASP A 44 55.65 14.15 8.09
C ASP A 44 55.76 14.70 6.67
N VAL A 45 55.78 16.03 6.56
CA VAL A 45 56.02 16.72 5.29
C VAL A 45 57.52 16.66 4.97
N VAL A 46 57.85 15.99 3.88
CA VAL A 46 59.21 15.85 3.36
C VAL A 46 59.40 16.78 2.16
N LYS A 47 60.57 17.40 2.08
CA LYS A 47 61.00 18.18 0.91
C LYS A 47 61.80 17.26 0.00
N LEU A 48 61.31 17.04 -1.22
CA LEU A 48 61.99 16.24 -2.24
C LEU A 48 62.41 17.13 -3.41
N GLU A 49 63.67 17.05 -3.80
CA GLU A 49 64.23 17.72 -4.97
C GLU A 49 64.16 16.81 -6.21
N ALA A 50 64.48 17.38 -7.38
CA ALA A 50 64.37 16.64 -8.62
C ALA A 50 65.44 15.54 -8.68
N GLY A 51 65.00 14.28 -8.75
CA GLY A 51 65.87 13.10 -8.73
C GLY A 51 65.96 12.42 -7.37
N ASP A 52 65.35 12.97 -6.32
CA ASP A 52 65.31 12.33 -5.01
C ASP A 52 64.31 11.15 -5.02
N GLU A 53 64.70 10.05 -4.40
CA GLU A 53 63.84 8.89 -4.16
C GLU A 53 63.35 8.88 -2.71
N TYR A 54 62.08 8.49 -2.51
CA TYR A 54 61.50 8.31 -1.19
C TYR A 54 61.15 6.84 -0.97
N ALA A 55 61.83 6.19 -0.04
CA ALA A 55 61.58 4.79 0.33
C ALA A 55 60.55 4.71 1.46
N LEU A 56 59.55 3.86 1.27
CA LEU A 56 58.51 3.58 2.25
C LEU A 56 58.39 2.07 2.46
N ASP A 57 58.73 1.61 3.66
CA ASP A 57 58.53 0.23 4.08
C ASP A 57 57.23 0.11 4.89
N LEU A 58 56.30 -0.70 4.40
CA LEU A 58 55.04 -1.02 5.05
C LEU A 58 55.00 -2.50 5.42
N ARG A 59 54.73 -2.81 6.68
CA ARG A 59 54.48 -4.19 7.12
C ARG A 59 53.22 -4.24 7.96
N TYR A 60 52.39 -5.23 7.70
CA TYR A 60 51.17 -5.46 8.45
C TYR A 60 50.89 -6.96 8.57
N GLU A 61 50.27 -7.34 9.68
CA GLU A 61 49.77 -8.70 9.91
C GLU A 61 48.25 -8.67 9.97
N LYS A 62 47.61 -9.53 9.18
CA LYS A 62 46.15 -9.69 9.16
C LYS A 62 45.73 -11.00 9.79
N THR A 63 44.55 -11.01 10.39
CA THR A 63 43.91 -12.28 10.83
C THR A 63 43.24 -13.02 9.67
N THR A 64 42.94 -12.34 8.56
CA THR A 64 42.24 -12.89 7.40
C THR A 64 43.11 -12.89 6.14
N LEU A 65 42.97 -13.93 5.32
CA LEU A 65 43.59 -14.02 3.98
C LEU A 65 42.78 -13.29 2.89
N ALA A 66 41.72 -12.59 3.27
CA ALA A 66 40.91 -11.84 2.33
C ALA A 66 41.72 -10.67 1.74
N LEU A 67 41.94 -10.70 0.43
CA LEU A 67 42.64 -9.66 -0.33
C LEU A 67 41.76 -8.45 -0.65
N VAL A 68 40.45 -8.58 -0.40
CA VAL A 68 39.43 -7.59 -0.70
C VAL A 68 38.58 -7.40 0.55
N SER A 69 38.21 -6.15 0.85
CA SER A 69 37.18 -5.87 1.85
C SER A 69 35.93 -6.68 1.49
N VAL A 70 35.49 -7.58 2.38
CA VAL A 70 34.18 -8.20 2.25
C VAL A 70 33.18 -7.04 2.07
N PRO A 71 32.31 -7.06 1.04
CA PRO A 71 31.33 -6.01 0.88
C PRO A 71 30.51 -5.96 2.17
N GLN A 72 30.74 -4.93 2.97
CA GLN A 72 29.91 -4.67 4.13
C GLN A 72 28.48 -4.59 3.60
N GLN A 73 27.59 -5.38 4.18
CA GLN A 73 26.19 -5.37 3.77
C GLN A 73 25.72 -3.93 3.91
N ILE A 74 25.37 -3.32 2.77
CA ILE A 74 24.97 -1.93 2.70
C ILE A 74 23.68 -1.83 3.51
N GLN A 75 23.79 -1.38 4.75
CA GLN A 75 22.62 -1.10 5.55
C GLN A 75 21.97 0.17 5.00
N PRO A 76 20.65 0.19 4.78
CA PRO A 76 19.94 1.39 4.40
C PRO A 76 20.27 2.51 5.40
N ALA A 77 20.66 3.69 4.89
CA ALA A 77 20.99 4.85 5.73
C ALA A 77 19.83 5.27 6.63
N ASP A 78 18.60 4.89 6.28
CA ASP A 78 17.41 5.08 7.09
C ASP A 78 16.57 3.79 7.17
N PRO A 79 15.97 3.50 8.34
CA PRO A 79 15.04 2.40 8.48
C PRO A 79 13.80 2.65 7.61
N LEU A 80 13.44 1.68 6.77
CA LEU A 80 12.20 1.71 5.97
C LEU A 80 10.98 1.69 6.91
N ASN A 81 10.36 2.85 7.13
CA ASN A 81 9.20 3.05 8.01
C ASN A 81 7.93 3.39 7.20
N GLU A 82 6.78 3.62 7.87
CA GLU A 82 5.55 4.02 7.16
C GLU A 82 5.65 5.38 6.46
N ASN A 83 6.61 6.21 6.86
CA ASN A 83 6.82 7.56 6.33
C ASN A 83 7.88 7.61 5.21
N THR A 84 8.39 6.46 4.76
CA THR A 84 9.38 6.41 3.68
C THR A 84 8.74 6.84 2.35
N PRO A 85 9.28 7.87 1.67
CA PRO A 85 8.70 8.37 0.42
C PRO A 85 8.66 7.27 -0.64
N GLY A 86 7.49 7.08 -1.26
CA GLY A 86 7.23 6.03 -2.24
C GLY A 86 6.56 4.77 -1.68
N ARG A 87 6.44 4.61 -0.35
CA ARG A 87 5.67 3.52 0.26
C ARG A 87 4.20 3.90 0.41
N VAL A 88 3.29 3.03 -0.03
CA VAL A 88 1.85 3.15 0.26
C VAL A 88 1.52 2.47 1.59
N SER A 89 1.12 3.24 2.60
CA SER A 89 0.74 2.71 3.92
C SER A 89 -0.78 2.47 4.00
N LEU A 90 -1.17 1.23 4.35
CA LEU A 90 -2.57 0.82 4.44
C LEU A 90 -3.37 1.66 5.45
N ASN A 91 -2.75 2.08 6.57
CA ASN A 91 -3.42 2.90 7.58
C ASN A 91 -3.85 4.28 7.06
N ASN A 92 -3.07 4.90 6.16
CA ASN A 92 -3.43 6.18 5.57
C ASN A 92 -4.55 6.02 4.53
N PHE A 93 -4.55 4.90 3.78
CA PHE A 93 -5.55 4.64 2.75
C PHE A 93 -6.91 4.15 3.29
N LEU A 94 -6.91 3.47 4.44
CA LEU A 94 -8.10 2.91 5.08
C LEU A 94 -9.27 3.91 5.30
N PRO A 95 -9.07 5.12 5.84
CA PRO A 95 -10.16 6.09 5.99
C PRO A 95 -10.76 6.55 4.67
N TYR A 96 -9.96 6.69 3.61
CA TYR A 96 -10.47 7.06 2.29
C TYR A 96 -11.28 5.94 1.64
N LEU A 97 -10.89 4.67 1.83
CA LEU A 97 -11.70 3.53 1.40
C LEU A 97 -13.04 3.51 2.12
N ILE A 98 -13.05 3.62 3.44
CA ILE A 98 -14.28 3.63 4.24
C ILE A 98 -15.18 4.80 3.83
N GLY A 99 -14.61 5.99 3.68
CA GLY A 99 -15.32 7.18 3.21
C GLY A 99 -15.89 7.01 1.80
N GLY A 100 -15.08 6.46 0.88
CA GLY A 100 -15.50 6.19 -0.50
C GLY A 100 -16.65 5.19 -0.58
N PHE A 101 -16.56 4.07 0.15
CA PHE A 101 -17.67 3.11 0.25
C PHE A 101 -18.90 3.72 0.91
N GLY A 102 -18.74 4.53 1.96
CA GLY A 102 -19.85 5.24 2.59
C GLY A 102 -20.61 6.16 1.62
N ILE A 103 -19.88 6.98 0.86
CA ILE A 103 -20.47 7.86 -0.17
C ILE A 103 -21.15 7.02 -1.25
N LEU A 104 -20.50 5.94 -1.71
CA LEU A 104 -21.08 5.02 -2.69
C LEU A 104 -22.43 4.47 -2.22
N PHE A 105 -22.53 3.97 -0.98
CA PHE A 105 -23.77 3.42 -0.43
C PHE A 105 -24.87 4.49 -0.30
N ILE A 106 -24.53 5.72 0.10
CA ILE A 106 -25.49 6.82 0.17
C ILE A 106 -26.05 7.14 -1.22
N LEU A 107 -25.19 7.27 -2.23
CA LEU A 107 -25.61 7.54 -3.60
C LEU A 107 -26.51 6.41 -4.15
N VAL A 108 -26.13 5.15 -3.91
CA VAL A 108 -26.94 3.99 -4.28
C VAL A 108 -28.31 4.04 -3.58
N GLY A 109 -28.36 4.33 -2.28
CA GLY A 109 -29.59 4.45 -1.52
C GLY A 109 -30.52 5.56 -2.02
N VAL A 110 -29.98 6.74 -2.34
CA VAL A 110 -30.75 7.88 -2.90
C VAL A 110 -31.31 7.53 -4.27
N VAL A 111 -30.49 6.92 -5.15
CA VAL A 111 -30.94 6.47 -6.48
C VAL A 111 -32.04 5.43 -6.36
N TYR A 112 -31.89 4.46 -5.45
CA TYR A 112 -32.90 3.45 -5.18
C TYR A 112 -34.21 4.07 -4.68
N TYR A 113 -34.15 4.97 -3.70
CA TYR A 113 -35.31 5.66 -3.14
C TYR A 113 -36.08 6.44 -4.23
N TRP A 114 -35.38 7.18 -5.08
CA TRP A 114 -36.04 7.89 -6.19
C TRP A 114 -36.62 6.95 -7.24
N ARG A 115 -35.93 5.86 -7.57
CA ARG A 115 -36.43 4.89 -8.56
C ARG A 115 -37.72 4.22 -8.09
N VAL A 116 -37.83 3.88 -6.80
CA VAL A 116 -39.01 3.23 -6.21
C VAL A 116 -40.13 4.25 -5.90
N GLY A 117 -39.77 5.43 -5.38
CA GLY A 117 -40.73 6.47 -4.99
C GLY A 117 -41.48 7.13 -6.15
N ARG A 118 -40.99 7.05 -7.39
CA ARG A 118 -41.70 7.56 -8.57
C ARG A 118 -42.94 6.74 -8.98
N THR A 119 -43.26 5.66 -8.28
CA THR A 119 -44.46 4.83 -8.57
C THR A 119 -45.75 5.33 -7.90
N SER A 120 -45.72 6.38 -7.07
CA SER A 120 -46.92 6.85 -6.34
C SER A 120 -47.17 8.36 -6.47
N ASN A 121 -47.31 8.87 -7.69
CA ASN A 121 -48.00 10.15 -7.86
C ASN A 121 -48.69 10.29 -9.22
N LYS A 122 -49.77 9.51 -9.41
CA LYS A 122 -50.82 9.92 -10.35
C LYS A 122 -52.17 9.77 -9.68
N ARG A 123 -52.86 10.91 -9.57
CA ARG A 123 -54.32 11.04 -9.62
C ARG A 123 -55.06 11.00 -8.28
N ASN A 124 -54.88 12.02 -7.44
CA ASN A 124 -55.97 12.42 -6.54
C ASN A 124 -56.18 13.94 -6.50
N ARG A 125 -56.45 14.53 -7.68
CA ARG A 125 -56.97 15.91 -7.81
C ARG A 125 -58.23 15.98 -8.68
N ARG A 126 -59.00 14.90 -8.82
CA ARG A 126 -60.31 14.92 -9.49
C ARG A 126 -61.23 13.87 -8.93
N ARG A 127 -62.36 14.36 -8.37
CA ARG A 127 -63.60 13.70 -7.94
C ARG A 127 -63.82 13.77 -6.41
N ARG A 128 -64.09 14.95 -5.82
CA ARG A 128 -65.45 15.51 -5.63
C ARG A 128 -66.52 14.97 -6.59
N ILE A 129 -67.61 14.48 -6.00
CA ILE A 129 -68.89 13.98 -6.56
C ILE A 129 -69.02 12.50 -6.14
N LEU A 130 -69.59 12.23 -4.96
CA LEU A 130 -71.01 12.17 -4.60
C LEU A 130 -71.53 10.73 -4.77
N SER A 131 -72.34 10.30 -3.80
CA SER A 131 -73.19 9.10 -3.77
C SER A 131 -72.47 7.75 -3.79
N THR A 132 -72.87 6.72 -3.07
CA THR A 132 -73.90 6.45 -2.08
C THR A 132 -73.61 4.98 -1.72
N GLU A 133 -73.67 4.65 -0.43
CA GLU A 133 -74.25 3.44 0.17
C GLU A 133 -74.57 2.29 -0.81
N GLU A 134 -74.35 1.01 -0.58
CA GLU A 134 -74.03 0.12 0.54
C GLU A 134 -74.09 -1.25 -0.16
N ASP A 135 -73.36 -2.25 0.34
CA ASP A 135 -73.74 -3.67 0.20
C ASP A 135 -73.80 -4.30 -1.22
N GLU A 136 -73.62 -5.60 -1.43
CA GLU A 136 -73.09 -6.76 -0.72
C GLU A 136 -73.11 -7.86 -1.82
N PHE A 137 -72.66 -9.08 -1.51
CA PHE A 137 -72.77 -10.26 -2.38
C PHE A 137 -71.86 -10.32 -3.61
N LYS A 138 -70.62 -10.77 -3.41
CA LYS A 138 -70.18 -12.06 -3.99
C LYS A 138 -69.21 -12.77 -3.04
N THR A 139 -69.76 -13.69 -2.26
CA THR A 139 -69.03 -14.69 -1.47
C THR A 139 -68.01 -15.41 -2.36
N GLY A 140 -66.72 -15.17 -2.12
CA GLY A 140 -65.65 -15.87 -2.83
C GLY A 140 -65.51 -17.28 -2.29
N ALA A 141 -65.92 -18.29 -3.05
CA ALA A 141 -65.70 -19.69 -2.71
C ALA A 141 -64.20 -20.04 -2.78
N TYR A 142 -63.75 -21.00 -1.97
CA TYR A 142 -62.37 -21.50 -1.99
C TYR A 142 -62.30 -22.91 -2.58
N CYS A 143 -61.20 -23.23 -3.26
CA CYS A 143 -60.98 -24.56 -3.80
C CYS A 143 -60.70 -25.56 -2.67
N ALA A 144 -61.49 -26.64 -2.58
CA ALA A 144 -61.29 -27.69 -1.58
C ALA A 144 -59.96 -28.46 -1.75
N ASN A 145 -59.36 -28.44 -2.95
CA ASN A 145 -58.15 -29.22 -3.22
C ASN A 145 -56.83 -28.45 -2.95
N CYS A 146 -56.80 -27.14 -3.17
CA CYS A 146 -55.57 -26.33 -3.01
C CYS A 146 -55.75 -25.08 -2.15
N GLY A 147 -56.97 -24.81 -1.65
CA GLY A 147 -57.27 -23.65 -0.83
C GLY A 147 -57.30 -22.31 -1.57
N ALA A 148 -56.99 -22.28 -2.88
CA ALA A 148 -56.99 -21.04 -3.65
C ALA A 148 -58.40 -20.45 -3.78
N ARG A 149 -58.52 -19.12 -3.66
CA ARG A 149 -59.80 -18.41 -3.78
C ARG A 149 -60.30 -18.44 -5.22
N ALA A 150 -61.48 -18.98 -5.42
CA ALA A 150 -62.19 -18.97 -6.69
C ALA A 150 -63.00 -17.69 -6.85
N LYS A 151 -63.09 -17.20 -8.09
CA LYS A 151 -64.02 -16.12 -8.42
C LYS A 151 -65.41 -16.71 -8.69
N PRO A 152 -66.48 -16.00 -8.32
CA PRO A 152 -67.85 -16.42 -8.63
C PRO A 152 -68.01 -16.62 -10.15
N GLY A 153 -68.45 -17.81 -10.56
CA GLY A 153 -68.59 -18.21 -11.96
C GLY A 153 -67.47 -19.10 -12.53
N ASP A 154 -66.34 -19.29 -11.83
CA ASP A 154 -65.28 -20.18 -12.28
C ASP A 154 -65.68 -21.67 -12.13
N ARG A 155 -65.78 -22.42 -13.23
CA ARG A 155 -66.13 -23.86 -13.20
C ARG A 155 -64.96 -24.76 -12.76
N PHE A 156 -63.73 -24.27 -12.91
CA PHE A 156 -62.49 -24.97 -12.56
C PHE A 156 -61.55 -24.00 -11.83
N CYS A 157 -60.75 -24.52 -10.90
CA CYS A 157 -59.74 -23.75 -10.19
C CYS A 157 -58.62 -23.35 -11.16
N ARG A 158 -58.30 -22.05 -11.21
CA ARG A 158 -57.24 -21.50 -12.06
C ARG A 158 -55.83 -21.91 -11.62
N THR A 159 -55.66 -22.32 -10.37
CA THR A 159 -54.35 -22.66 -9.81
C THR A 159 -54.01 -24.14 -9.98
N CYS A 160 -54.96 -25.04 -9.77
CA CYS A 160 -54.71 -26.48 -9.81
C CYS A 160 -55.56 -27.26 -10.83
N GLY A 161 -56.47 -26.60 -11.55
CA GLY A 161 -57.34 -27.24 -12.54
C GLY A 161 -58.50 -28.06 -11.98
N ALA A 162 -58.61 -28.23 -10.66
CA ALA A 162 -59.68 -29.02 -10.04
C ALA A 162 -61.06 -28.38 -10.27
N LYS A 163 -62.09 -29.20 -10.54
CA LYS A 163 -63.46 -28.74 -10.76
C LYS A 163 -64.05 -28.16 -9.47
N LEU A 164 -64.59 -26.94 -9.56
CA LEU A 164 -65.21 -26.27 -8.43
C LEU A 164 -66.67 -26.68 -8.34
N ARG A 165 -67.10 -27.13 -7.15
CA ARG A 165 -68.52 -27.44 -6.86
C ARG A 165 -69.27 -26.13 -6.60
N ASN A 166 -69.41 -25.30 -7.62
CA ASN A 166 -70.34 -24.17 -7.54
C ASN A 166 -71.73 -24.76 -7.85
N GLN A 167 -72.56 -24.91 -6.83
CA GLN A 167 -73.96 -25.32 -7.00
C GLN A 167 -74.81 -24.06 -7.13
N GLU A 168 -75.46 -23.92 -8.29
CA GLU A 168 -76.72 -23.19 -8.44
C GLU A 168 -77.67 -24.23 -9.07
N GLU A 169 -78.68 -24.66 -8.29
CA GLU A 169 -80.00 -24.95 -8.87
C GLU A 169 -80.68 -23.60 -9.12
#